data_AF-C0KY86-F1
#
_entry.id   AF-C0KY86-F1
#
_cell.length_a   1.000
_cell.length_b   1.000
_cell.length_c   1.000
_cell.angle_alpha   90.00
_cell.angle_beta   90.00
_cell.angle_gamma   90.00
#
_symmetry.space_group_name_H-M   'P 1'
#
loop_
_entity.id
_entity.type
_entity.pdbx_description
1 polymer ?
#
loop_
_entity_poly.entity_id
_entity_poly.type
_entity_poly.pdbx_seq_one_letter_code
_entity_poly.pdbx_strand_id
1 'polypeptide(L)'
;IRLGLFLIISGVVSLFIFGFCWLSPALQDLQATAANCTVLSVQQIGEVFECTFTCGADCRGTSQYPCVQVYVNNSESNSRALLHSDEHQLLTNPKCSYIPPCKRENQKNLESVMNWQQYWKDEIGSQPFTCYFNQFQRPDDVLLHRTHDEIVLLHCFLWPLVTFVVGVF
;
A
#
# COMPACT_ATOMS: atom_id res chain seq x y z
N ILE A 1 4.32 24.15 -37.29
CA ILE A 1 5.42 24.80 -36.52
C ILE A 1 5.01 25.18 -35.11
N ARG A 2 4.04 26.11 -34.89
CA ARG A 2 3.65 26.52 -33.51
C ARG A 2 3.11 25.38 -32.64
N LEU A 3 2.32 24.47 -33.22
CA LEU A 3 1.77 23.31 -32.51
C LEU A 3 2.86 22.28 -32.14
N GLY A 4 3.74 21.93 -33.08
CA GLY A 4 4.85 21.01 -32.82
C GLY A 4 5.81 21.52 -31.74
N LEU A 5 6.18 22.82 -31.78
CA LEU A 5 6.98 23.44 -30.71
C LEU A 5 6.28 23.39 -29.34
N PHE A 6 4.97 23.61 -29.30
CA PHE A 6 4.21 23.50 -28.06
C PHE A 6 4.19 22.07 -27.51
N LEU A 7 4.01 21.06 -28.37
CA LEU A 7 4.02 19.65 -27.99
C LEU A 7 5.41 19.17 -27.53
N ILE A 8 6.48 19.68 -28.16
CA ILE A 8 7.85 19.40 -27.73
C ILE A 8 8.09 19.99 -26.33
N ILE A 9 7.74 21.25 -26.11
CA ILE A 9 7.90 21.91 -24.80
C ILE A 9 7.05 21.22 -23.74
N SER A 10 5.79 20.87 -24.04
CA SER A 10 4.92 20.18 -23.09
C SER A 10 5.40 18.78 -22.77
N GLY A 11 5.92 18.03 -23.75
CA GLY A 11 6.52 16.72 -23.56
C GLY A 11 7.73 16.77 -22.63
N VAL A 12 8.65 17.72 -22.85
CA VAL A 12 9.83 17.93 -21.99
C VAL A 12 9.42 18.32 -20.57
N VAL A 13 8.51 19.30 -20.42
CA VAL A 13 8.03 19.74 -19.10
C VAL A 13 7.34 18.60 -18.36
N SER A 14 6.52 17.81 -19.04
CA SER A 14 5.84 16.65 -18.45
C SER A 14 6.83 15.56 -18.04
N LEU A 15 7.88 15.31 -18.83
CA LEU A 15 8.95 14.38 -18.48
C LEU A 15 9.70 14.82 -17.22
N PHE A 16 9.97 16.12 -17.08
CA PHE A 16 10.56 16.66 -15.86
C PHE A 16 9.62 16.51 -14.66
N ILE A 17 8.35 16.89 -14.80
CA ILE A 17 7.38 16.80 -13.70
C ILE A 17 7.20 15.34 -13.26
N PHE A 18 6.90 14.44 -14.20
CA PHE A 18 6.68 13.04 -13.87
C PHE A 18 7.96 12.34 -13.44
N GLY A 19 9.09 12.63 -14.09
CA GLY A 19 10.40 12.11 -13.73
C GLY A 19 10.80 12.50 -12.30
N PHE A 20 10.61 13.74 -11.86
CA PHE A 20 10.95 14.11 -10.48
C PHE A 20 9.89 13.67 -9.46
N CYS A 21 8.59 13.74 -9.80
CA CYS A 21 7.52 13.40 -8.85
C CYS A 21 7.33 11.90 -8.62
N TRP A 22 7.60 11.06 -9.62
CA TRP A 22 7.34 9.62 -9.54
C TRP A 22 8.59 8.76 -9.39
N LEU A 23 9.77 9.25 -9.81
CA LEU A 23 11.00 8.46 -9.69
C LEU A 23 11.40 8.25 -8.23
N SER A 24 11.28 9.27 -7.39
CA SER A 24 11.67 9.15 -5.97
C SER A 24 10.85 8.12 -5.20
N PRO A 25 9.50 8.16 -5.19
CA PRO A 25 8.70 7.16 -4.46
C PRO A 25 8.82 5.76 -5.08
N ALA A 26 8.96 5.65 -6.40
CA ALA A 26 9.08 4.35 -7.04
C ALA A 26 10.46 3.68 -6.81
N LEU A 27 11.54 4.47 -6.72
CA LEU A 27 12.85 3.94 -6.29
C LEU A 27 12.82 3.46 -4.84
N GLN A 28 12.03 4.10 -3.97
CA GLN A 28 11.83 3.65 -2.59
C GLN A 28 11.04 2.33 -2.52
N ASP A 29 10.01 2.17 -3.36
CA ASP A 29 9.22 0.91 -3.42
C ASP A 29 10.06 -0.24 -4.01
N LEU A 30 10.92 0.02 -5.01
CA LEU A 30 11.90 -0.95 -5.52
C LEU A 30 12.92 -1.42 -4.49
N GLN A 31 13.13 -0.65 -3.41
CA GLN A 31 14.03 -1.03 -2.33
C GLN A 31 13.42 -2.10 -1.42
N ALA A 32 12.11 -2.32 -1.48
CA ALA A 32 11.45 -3.40 -0.76
C ALA A 32 11.70 -4.73 -1.48
N THR A 33 12.42 -5.63 -0.82
CA THR A 33 12.75 -6.96 -1.34
C THR A 33 11.59 -7.93 -1.12
N ALA A 34 11.24 -8.69 -2.16
CA ALA A 34 10.29 -9.79 -2.05
C ALA A 34 10.91 -10.93 -1.21
N ALA A 35 10.21 -11.37 -0.19
CA ALA A 35 10.63 -12.42 0.74
C ALA A 35 9.48 -13.39 1.00
N ASN A 36 9.80 -14.56 1.54
CA ASN A 36 8.79 -15.48 2.06
C ASN A 36 8.53 -15.17 3.53
N CYS A 37 7.28 -14.90 3.87
CA CYS A 37 6.82 -14.70 5.25
C CYS A 37 5.96 -15.88 5.70
N THR A 38 6.08 -16.25 6.98
CA THR A 38 5.21 -17.24 7.62
C THR A 38 4.55 -16.64 8.85
N VAL A 39 3.26 -16.87 9.07
CA VAL A 39 2.57 -16.34 10.25
C VAL A 39 3.13 -16.96 11.53
N LEU A 40 3.53 -16.12 12.47
CA LEU A 40 3.96 -16.51 13.81
C LEU A 40 2.80 -16.46 14.80
N SER A 41 2.04 -15.37 14.80
CA SER A 41 0.90 -15.23 15.71
C SER A 41 -0.10 -14.19 15.22
N VAL A 42 -1.37 -14.40 15.55
CA VAL A 42 -2.46 -13.47 15.28
C VAL A 42 -3.06 -13.05 16.62
N GLN A 43 -2.89 -11.77 16.97
CA GLN A 43 -3.28 -11.20 18.26
C GLN A 43 -4.33 -10.12 18.06
N GLN A 44 -5.35 -10.08 18.91
CA GLN A 44 -6.30 -8.97 18.93
C GLN A 44 -5.96 -8.07 20.11
N ILE A 45 -5.66 -6.81 19.82
CA ILE A 45 -5.50 -5.81 20.88
C ILE A 45 -6.92 -5.35 21.22
N GLY A 46 -7.29 -5.35 22.50
CA GLY A 46 -8.58 -4.81 22.97
C GLY A 46 -8.76 -3.30 22.75
N GLU A 47 -7.83 -2.66 22.05
CA GLU A 47 -7.89 -1.27 21.61
C GLU A 47 -8.79 -1.15 20.37
N VAL A 48 -9.59 -0.09 20.35
CA VAL A 48 -10.45 0.28 19.23
C VAL A 48 -9.96 1.58 18.59
N PHE A 49 -10.07 1.66 17.28
CA PHE A 49 -9.63 2.80 16.48
C PHE A 49 -10.78 3.36 15.68
N GLU A 50 -10.70 4.65 15.35
CA GLU A 50 -11.71 5.33 14.54
C GLU A 50 -11.43 5.15 13.05
N CYS A 51 -12.50 4.95 12.28
CA CYS A 51 -12.50 4.99 10.83
C CYS A 51 -13.57 5.98 10.35
N THR A 52 -13.41 6.51 9.14
CA THR A 52 -14.37 7.45 8.54
C THR A 52 -15.18 6.77 7.44
N PHE A 53 -16.50 6.87 7.50
CA PHE A 53 -17.41 6.43 6.44
C PHE A 53 -18.12 7.62 5.78
N THR A 54 -18.42 7.49 4.50
CA THR A 54 -19.18 8.49 3.74
C THR A 54 -20.67 8.15 3.79
N CYS A 55 -21.53 9.11 4.14
CA CYS A 55 -22.98 8.87 4.27
C CYS A 55 -23.86 9.60 3.24
N GLY A 56 -23.26 10.21 2.21
CA GLY A 56 -23.93 10.97 1.16
C GLY A 56 -23.06 12.13 0.67
N ALA A 57 -23.67 13.14 0.03
CA ALA A 57 -22.97 14.35 -0.39
C ALA A 57 -22.39 15.08 0.85
N ASP A 58 -21.06 15.19 0.89
CA ASP A 58 -20.26 15.85 1.94
C ASP A 58 -20.47 15.40 3.39
N CYS A 59 -21.15 14.27 3.61
CA CYS A 59 -21.25 13.66 4.92
C CYS A 59 -20.06 12.76 5.21
N ARG A 60 -19.32 13.07 6.28
CA ARG A 60 -18.35 12.17 6.91
C ARG A 60 -18.83 11.82 8.31
N GLY A 61 -19.07 10.53 8.54
CA GLY A 61 -19.32 9.99 9.87
C GLY A 61 -18.09 9.23 10.37
N THR A 62 -17.93 9.16 11.68
CA THR A 62 -16.92 8.32 12.32
C THR A 62 -17.57 7.06 12.89
N SER A 63 -16.86 5.95 12.78
CA SER A 63 -17.23 4.66 13.34
C SER A 63 -15.97 4.01 13.91
N GLN A 64 -16.12 2.90 14.64
CA GLN A 64 -15.00 2.25 15.31
C GLN A 64 -14.79 0.83 14.80
N TYR A 65 -13.53 0.38 14.88
CA TYR A 65 -13.13 -0.99 14.59
C TYR A 65 -12.07 -1.46 15.60
N PRO A 66 -12.06 -2.75 15.97
CA PRO A 66 -11.01 -3.31 16.83
C PRO A 66 -9.71 -3.56 16.06
N CYS A 67 -8.59 -3.53 16.76
CA CYS A 67 -7.28 -3.77 16.17
C CYS A 67 -6.87 -5.25 16.22
N VAL A 68 -6.35 -5.76 15.11
CA VAL A 68 -5.68 -7.07 15.03
C VAL A 68 -4.25 -6.88 14.55
N GLN A 69 -3.33 -7.60 15.17
CA GLN A 69 -1.92 -7.67 14.83
C GLN A 69 -1.57 -9.07 14.35
N VAL A 70 -1.03 -9.16 13.15
CA VAL A 70 -0.50 -10.40 12.57
C VAL A 70 1.01 -10.27 12.54
N TYR A 71 1.67 -11.04 13.39
CA TYR A 71 3.12 -11.13 13.39
C TYR A 71 3.56 -12.26 12.50
N VAL A 72 4.59 -12.01 11.70
CA VAL A 72 5.15 -12.97 10.76
C VAL A 72 6.66 -13.10 10.96
N ASN A 73 7.20 -14.24 10.57
CA ASN A 73 8.64 -14.46 10.46
C ASN A 73 9.04 -14.20 9.02
N ASN A 74 9.96 -13.27 8.81
CA ASN A 74 10.51 -12.98 7.51
C ASN A 74 11.71 -13.89 7.23
N SER A 75 11.74 -14.60 6.11
CA SER A 75 12.87 -15.46 5.74
C SER A 75 14.19 -14.72 5.51
N GLU A 76 14.15 -13.45 5.08
CA GLU A 76 15.36 -12.65 4.82
C GLU A 76 16.06 -12.23 6.13
N SER A 77 15.32 -11.64 7.06
CA SER A 77 15.87 -11.17 8.34
C SER A 77 15.79 -12.20 9.47
N ASN A 78 15.01 -13.28 9.29
CA ASN A 78 14.61 -14.23 10.34
C ASN A 78 14.12 -13.55 11.63
N SER A 79 13.52 -12.37 11.47
CA SER A 79 12.99 -11.56 12.55
C SER A 79 11.47 -11.54 12.55
N ARG A 80 10.90 -11.34 13.74
CA ARG A 80 9.48 -11.07 13.93
C ARG A 80 9.17 -9.67 13.38
N ALA A 81 8.28 -9.59 12.41
CA ALA A 81 7.78 -8.34 11.86
C ALA A 81 6.24 -8.27 11.94
N LEU A 82 5.69 -7.06 11.99
CA LEU A 82 4.25 -6.82 11.92
C LEU A 82 3.81 -6.75 10.45
N LEU A 83 2.77 -7.50 10.12
CA LEU A 83 2.22 -7.51 8.77
C LEU A 83 1.28 -6.32 8.57
N HIS A 84 1.37 -5.71 7.39
CA HIS A 84 0.47 -4.67 6.90
C HIS A 84 -0.01 -5.01 5.50
N SER A 85 -1.22 -4.58 5.14
CA SER A 85 -1.72 -4.80 3.78
C SER A 85 -0.90 -4.06 2.73
N ASP A 86 -0.64 -2.78 2.97
CA ASP A 86 0.07 -1.86 2.09
C ASP A 86 0.64 -0.67 2.88
N GLU A 87 1.42 0.19 2.22
CA GLU A 87 2.04 1.36 2.84
C GLU A 87 0.98 2.39 3.30
N HIS A 88 -0.15 2.53 2.61
CA HIS A 88 -1.20 3.47 2.99
C HIS A 88 -1.83 3.10 4.34
N GLN A 89 -2.09 1.81 4.56
CA GLN A 89 -2.58 1.26 5.80
C GLN A 89 -1.56 1.47 6.93
N LEU A 90 -0.29 1.16 6.66
CA LEU A 90 0.81 1.35 7.60
C LEU A 90 0.95 2.81 8.05
N LEU A 91 0.83 3.76 7.13
CA LEU A 91 0.88 5.19 7.44
C LEU A 91 -0.35 5.68 8.21
N THR A 92 -1.52 5.10 7.92
CA THR A 92 -2.78 5.47 8.57
C THR A 92 -2.86 4.94 10.00
N ASN A 93 -2.48 3.69 10.23
CA ASN A 93 -2.45 3.08 11.56
C ASN A 93 -1.33 2.03 11.65
N PRO A 94 -0.13 2.41 12.10
CA PRO A 94 1.02 1.50 12.17
C PRO A 94 0.89 0.44 13.26
N LYS A 95 -0.09 0.54 14.17
CA LYS A 95 -0.26 -0.43 15.26
C LYS A 95 -1.05 -1.67 14.83
N CYS A 96 -1.82 -1.59 13.76
CA CYS A 96 -2.75 -2.64 13.34
C CYS A 96 -2.35 -3.18 11.97
N SER A 97 -2.64 -4.46 11.74
CA SER A 97 -2.36 -5.13 10.48
C SER A 97 -3.45 -4.98 9.42
N TYR A 98 -4.66 -4.58 9.84
CA TYR A 98 -5.81 -4.44 8.96
C TYR A 98 -6.71 -3.29 9.39
N ILE A 99 -7.13 -2.49 8.43
CA ILE A 99 -8.16 -1.45 8.59
C ILE A 99 -9.33 -1.84 7.67
N PRO A 100 -10.52 -2.13 8.22
CA PRO A 100 -11.66 -2.52 7.40
C PRO A 100 -12.20 -1.34 6.58
N PRO A 101 -12.87 -1.61 5.44
CA PRO A 101 -13.62 -0.58 4.73
C PRO A 101 -14.74 -0.05 5.62
N CYS A 102 -14.57 1.17 6.14
CA CYS A 102 -15.39 1.70 7.22
C CYS A 102 -16.89 1.72 6.87
N LYS A 103 -17.69 1.03 7.68
CA LYS A 103 -19.15 1.05 7.63
C LYS A 103 -19.69 1.88 8.79
N ARG A 104 -20.93 2.35 8.63
CA ARG A 104 -21.66 3.09 9.66
C ARG A 104 -21.88 2.29 10.94
N GLU A 105 -22.10 0.99 10.80
CA GLU A 105 -22.37 0.10 11.93
C GLU A 105 -21.05 -0.52 12.44
N ASN A 106 -20.72 -0.26 13.71
CA ASN A 106 -19.53 -0.84 14.36
C ASN A 106 -19.52 -2.38 14.28
N GLN A 107 -20.71 -3.01 14.33
CA GLN A 107 -20.85 -4.46 14.23
C GLN A 107 -20.33 -5.01 12.89
N LYS A 108 -20.61 -4.32 11.77
CA LYS A 108 -20.10 -4.71 10.45
C LYS A 108 -18.59 -4.55 10.36
N ASN A 109 -18.03 -3.52 11.01
CA ASN A 109 -16.58 -3.32 11.07
C ASN A 109 -15.92 -4.43 11.90
N LEU A 110 -16.51 -4.78 13.04
CA LEU A 110 -16.08 -5.89 13.89
C LEU A 110 -16.10 -7.22 13.10
N GLU A 111 -17.20 -7.54 12.42
CA GLU A 111 -17.33 -8.74 11.61
C GLU A 111 -16.27 -8.80 10.49
N SER A 112 -15.99 -7.68 9.83
CA SER A 112 -14.93 -7.60 8.81
C SER A 112 -13.55 -7.91 9.40
N VAL A 113 -13.25 -7.40 10.59
CA VAL A 113 -11.98 -7.67 11.29
C VAL A 113 -11.90 -9.11 11.76
N MET A 114 -13.00 -9.68 12.29
CA MET A 114 -13.05 -11.08 12.72
C MET A 114 -12.88 -12.05 11.55
N ASN A 115 -13.52 -11.78 10.40
CA ASN A 115 -13.36 -12.60 9.20
C ASN A 115 -11.91 -12.58 8.71
N TRP A 116 -11.29 -11.40 8.69
CA TRP A 116 -9.89 -11.26 8.31
C TRP A 116 -8.96 -11.97 9.31
N GLN A 117 -9.22 -11.86 10.61
CA GLN A 117 -8.48 -12.57 11.64
C GLN A 117 -8.58 -14.10 11.47
N GLN A 118 -9.78 -14.61 11.15
CA GLN A 118 -10.00 -16.04 10.93
C GLN A 118 -9.26 -16.55 9.70
N TYR A 119 -9.26 -15.78 8.59
CA TYR A 119 -8.49 -16.08 7.38
C TYR A 119 -7.00 -16.33 7.68
N TRP A 120 -6.38 -15.44 8.46
CA TRP A 120 -4.96 -15.59 8.82
C TRP A 120 -4.69 -16.72 9.80
N LYS A 121 -5.66 -17.10 10.63
CA LYS A 121 -5.54 -18.22 11.56
C LYS A 121 -5.72 -19.57 10.88
N ASP A 122 -6.74 -19.70 10.05
CA ASP A 122 -7.21 -21.00 9.54
C ASP A 122 -6.69 -21.30 8.14
N GLU A 123 -6.70 -20.31 7.25
CA GLU A 123 -6.48 -20.52 5.81
C GLU A 123 -5.00 -20.40 5.45
N ILE A 124 -4.33 -19.33 5.91
CA ILE A 124 -2.88 -19.19 5.77
C ILE A 124 -2.17 -20.08 6.78
N GLY A 125 -2.53 -19.98 8.07
CA GLY A 125 -1.94 -20.78 9.13
C GLY A 125 -0.40 -20.72 9.11
N SER A 126 0.26 -21.84 8.81
CA SER A 126 1.72 -21.94 8.71
C SER A 126 2.27 -21.92 7.29
N GLN A 127 1.43 -21.66 6.27
CA GLN A 127 1.88 -21.63 4.89
C GLN A 127 2.71 -20.37 4.61
N PRO A 128 3.86 -20.51 3.91
CA PRO A 128 4.63 -19.35 3.49
C PRO A 128 3.91 -18.62 2.36
N PHE A 129 3.98 -17.28 2.40
CA PHE A 129 3.44 -16.41 1.36
C PHE A 129 4.45 -15.31 1.02
N THR A 130 4.31 -14.72 -0.18
CA THR A 130 5.17 -13.62 -0.61
C THR A 130 4.80 -12.34 0.12
N CYS A 131 5.79 -11.71 0.74
CA CYS A 131 5.71 -10.41 1.40
C CYS A 131 6.83 -9.50 0.93
N TYR A 132 6.73 -8.21 1.24
CA TYR A 132 7.73 -7.21 0.88
C TYR A 132 8.32 -6.58 2.13
N PHE A 133 9.64 -6.62 2.21
CA PHE A 133 10.40 -6.18 3.37
C PHE A 133 11.42 -5.12 2.99
N ASN A 134 11.53 -4.05 3.77
CA ASN A 134 12.54 -3.01 3.58
C ASN A 134 13.36 -2.78 4.84
N GLN A 135 14.52 -3.44 4.91
CA GLN A 135 15.43 -3.39 6.06
C GLN A 135 15.96 -1.99 6.42
N PHE A 136 16.04 -1.07 5.44
CA PHE A 136 16.69 0.22 5.64
C PHE A 136 15.76 1.27 6.21
N GLN A 137 14.45 1.13 5.99
CA GLN A 137 13.46 2.10 6.42
C GLN A 137 12.66 1.59 7.61
N ARG A 138 12.13 0.36 7.52
CA ARG A 138 11.25 -0.23 8.55
C ARG A 138 11.54 -1.72 8.74
N PRO A 139 12.53 -2.07 9.57
CA PRO A 139 12.92 -3.46 9.80
C PRO A 139 11.90 -4.28 10.61
N ASP A 140 10.94 -3.62 11.27
CA ASP A 140 9.93 -4.26 12.12
C ASP A 140 8.58 -4.46 11.41
N ASP A 141 8.44 -3.98 10.17
CA ASP A 141 7.19 -4.01 9.39
C ASP A 141 7.39 -4.76 8.06
N VAL A 142 6.37 -5.47 7.61
CA VAL A 142 6.33 -6.09 6.27
C VAL A 142 5.00 -5.82 5.59
N LEU A 143 5.03 -5.68 4.26
CA LEU A 143 3.86 -5.40 3.44
C LEU A 143 3.41 -6.64 2.67
N LEU A 144 2.09 -6.84 2.57
CA LEU A 144 1.51 -7.90 1.74
C LEU A 144 1.50 -7.50 0.25
N HIS A 145 1.16 -6.24 -0.02
CA HIS A 145 1.10 -5.67 -1.36
C HIS A 145 2.00 -4.44 -1.46
N ARG A 146 2.63 -4.24 -2.63
CA ARG A 146 3.31 -2.99 -2.96
C ARG A 146 2.28 -1.94 -3.35
N THR A 147 2.56 -0.69 -3.03
CA THR A 147 1.69 0.44 -3.39
C THR A 147 1.80 0.85 -4.85
N HIS A 148 2.98 0.72 -5.44
CA HIS A 148 3.22 1.11 -6.82
C HIS A 148 3.47 -0.14 -7.67
N ASP A 149 2.55 -0.37 -8.61
CA ASP A 149 2.82 -1.31 -9.68
C ASP A 149 3.90 -0.74 -10.60
N GLU A 150 4.80 -1.60 -11.06
CA GLU A 150 5.87 -1.28 -12.02
C GLU A 150 5.33 -0.65 -13.32
N ILE A 151 4.05 -0.86 -13.63
CA ILE A 151 3.36 -0.26 -14.78
C ILE A 151 3.17 1.26 -14.66
N VAL A 152 3.10 1.79 -13.43
CA VAL A 152 2.95 3.23 -13.21
C VAL A 152 4.23 3.96 -13.63
N LEU A 153 5.39 3.35 -13.37
CA LEU A 153 6.68 3.83 -13.88
C LEU A 153 6.72 3.81 -15.42
N LEU A 154 6.21 2.76 -16.06
CA LEU A 154 6.16 2.70 -17.52
C LEU A 154 5.33 3.85 -18.08
N HIS A 155 4.12 4.08 -17.55
CA HIS A 155 3.25 5.15 -18.01
C HIS A 155 3.82 6.55 -17.75
N CYS A 156 4.56 6.72 -16.64
CA CYS A 156 5.27 7.95 -16.30
C CYS A 156 6.22 8.42 -17.42
N PHE A 157 6.94 7.49 -18.07
CA PHE A 157 7.87 7.81 -19.17
C PHE A 157 7.23 7.71 -20.55
N LEU A 158 6.29 6.78 -20.76
CA LEU A 158 5.70 6.50 -22.07
C LEU A 158 4.91 7.68 -22.62
N TRP A 159 4.02 8.28 -21.84
CA TRP A 159 3.14 9.36 -22.32
C TRP A 159 3.89 10.64 -22.69
N PRO A 160 4.85 11.14 -21.88
CA PRO A 160 5.69 12.26 -22.28
C PRO A 160 6.53 11.97 -23.52
N LEU A 161 7.07 10.75 -23.66
CA LEU A 161 7.86 10.35 -24.81
C LEU A 161 7.01 10.31 -26.09
N VAL A 162 5.80 9.74 -26.02
CA VAL A 162 4.84 9.76 -27.13
C VAL A 162 4.49 11.20 -27.51
N THR A 163 4.23 12.07 -26.53
CA THR A 163 3.93 13.50 -26.78
C THR A 163 5.09 14.22 -27.47
N PHE A 164 6.31 13.95 -27.03
CA PHE A 164 7.53 14.50 -27.63
C PHE A 164 7.70 14.02 -29.08
N VAL A 165 7.59 12.72 -29.32
CA VAL A 165 7.71 12.11 -30.66
C VAL A 165 6.67 12.69 -31.62
N VAL A 166 5.41 12.78 -31.20
CA VAL A 166 4.32 13.38 -31.99
C VAL A 166 4.53 14.88 -32.24
N GLY A 167 5.22 15.59 -31.35
CA GLY A 167 5.57 17.00 -31.57
C GLY A 167 6.71 17.21 -32.56
N VAL A 168 7.59 16.21 -32.71
CA VAL A 168 8.74 16.21 -33.64
C VAL A 168 8.33 15.79 -35.06
N PHE A 169 7.44 14.80 -35.18
CA PHE A 169 6.87 14.35 -36.46
C PHE A 169 5.74 15.26 -36.96
#